data_AF-A0A1Q9EJ31-F1
#
_entry.id   AF-A0A1Q9EJ31-F1
#
_cell.length_a   1.000
_cell.length_b   1.000
_cell.length_c   1.000
_cell.angle_alpha   90.00
_cell.angle_beta   90.00
_cell.angle_gamma   90.00
#
_symmetry.space_group_name_H-M   'P 1'
#
loop_
_entity.id
_entity.type
_entity.pdbx_description
1 polymer ?
#
loop_
_entity_poly.entity_id
_entity_poly.type
_entity_poly.pdbx_seq_one_letter_code
_entity_poly.pdbx_strand_id
1 'polypeptide(L)'
;MTLDIDILASTLLARLLCCNCVKKRPPDEAVRQENFMLQPHNGIFILSWYDDPNDTALFAPGPLKDGPGYWTSRIAGDMSEYDATLDDGGPSLPVVTLAQASRAGRGFREVCSTLISLLLPLSAMDGFLRALFLSKGFQEEQLDTIEAKDKDLRSVNDLAAGATSEDDARAWSEELGLSGRVQKSRFVQAWAEARTKANLGRPAQSSAVNGYVEAAPASKNATPAEPPPAPADPPRALERYVEEEDTQEDWSWVKVSRPVETRVALSYIDETLSSFRTHGLTSIEVAQLEQMLEARSRTALAVAAATPEGAMRLARSCGVHSKVSQENFAKAWHEAAAAMVALAPGPAPTEKRSLSELTKDKDFEACTKALMKKANVSRPKDLLPLLRGMLEHLAEQEQLVSSEAKQEKSKSKVLPALASLYGAEAEAAAEKKTELTKAEWRYNWQLRMLFTAKTALAMQSEILAAYQEPAFQVACEEVNASWESRGSKMSLEQKMQSIEALCQESALNRILPKYGFRADASGIAQMKEAVGRFTKEDPEVRRKQMEITSAVMKKFKL
;
A
#
# COMPACT_ATOMS: atom_id res chain seq x y z
N MET A 1 15.12 18.64 13.56
CA MET A 1 15.16 17.16 13.57
C MET A 1 16.46 16.71 12.89
N THR A 2 17.39 16.11 13.63
CA THR A 2 18.51 15.38 13.01
C THR A 2 18.01 14.01 12.61
N LEU A 3 17.58 13.83 11.36
CA LEU A 3 17.29 12.49 10.86
C LEU A 3 18.59 11.66 10.90
N ASP A 4 18.49 10.43 11.38
CA ASP A 4 19.57 9.48 11.26
C ASP A 4 19.80 9.18 9.77
N ILE A 5 21.00 9.52 9.29
CA ILE A 5 21.36 9.45 7.88
C ILE A 5 21.42 8.00 7.40
N ASP A 6 21.75 7.06 8.28
CA ASP A 6 21.86 5.64 7.91
C ASP A 6 20.45 5.03 7.77
N ILE A 7 19.48 5.51 8.56
CA ILE A 7 18.04 5.23 8.38
C ILE A 7 17.52 5.87 7.08
N LEU A 8 17.90 7.13 6.79
CA LEU A 8 17.48 7.82 5.55
C LEU A 8 17.99 7.07 4.31
N ALA A 9 19.27 6.73 4.27
CA ALA A 9 19.88 6.01 3.15
C ALA A 9 19.21 4.63 2.95
N SER A 10 19.00 3.88 4.03
CA SER A 10 18.33 2.57 3.99
C SER A 10 16.86 2.69 3.55
N THR A 11 16.14 3.72 3.99
CA THR A 11 14.72 3.94 3.64
C THR A 11 14.55 4.41 2.19
N LEU A 12 15.44 5.29 1.71
CA LEU A 12 15.47 5.70 0.30
C LEU A 12 15.79 4.52 -0.61
N LEU A 13 16.79 3.73 -0.24
CA LEU A 13 17.16 2.51 -0.98
C LEU A 13 15.98 1.52 -0.99
N ALA A 14 15.34 1.27 0.16
CA ALA A 14 14.15 0.44 0.26
C ALA A 14 13.04 0.86 -0.70
N ARG A 15 12.78 2.17 -0.84
CA ARG A 15 11.69 2.67 -1.70
C ARG A 15 12.05 2.78 -3.17
N LEU A 16 13.27 3.19 -3.51
CA LEU A 16 13.79 3.08 -4.88
C LEU A 16 13.59 1.67 -5.46
N LEU A 17 13.78 0.67 -4.60
CA LEU A 17 13.64 -0.73 -4.94
C LEU A 17 12.18 -1.22 -4.89
N CYS A 18 11.39 -0.86 -3.87
CA CYS A 18 9.99 -1.30 -3.77
C CYS A 18 9.04 -0.63 -4.77
N CYS A 19 9.29 0.60 -5.23
CA CYS A 19 8.40 1.31 -6.15
C CYS A 19 8.21 0.60 -7.50
N ASN A 20 9.17 -0.21 -7.93
CA ASN A 20 9.06 -1.05 -9.14
C ASN A 20 8.35 -2.39 -8.91
N CYS A 21 8.15 -2.84 -7.66
CA CYS A 21 7.52 -4.13 -7.35
C CYS A 21 5.99 -4.08 -7.24
N VAL A 22 5.37 -2.89 -7.13
CA VAL A 22 3.94 -2.76 -6.76
C VAL A 22 2.96 -2.87 -7.95
N LYS A 23 3.44 -2.86 -9.21
CA LYS A 23 2.59 -2.78 -10.42
C LYS A 23 1.95 -4.09 -10.94
N LYS A 24 2.01 -5.21 -10.22
CA LYS A 24 1.39 -6.49 -10.67
C LYS A 24 0.43 -7.08 -9.60
N ARG A 25 -0.90 -6.92 -9.76
CA ARG A 25 -1.92 -7.79 -9.13
C ARG A 25 -3.27 -7.88 -9.88
N PRO A 26 -3.43 -8.99 -10.63
CA PRO A 26 -4.68 -9.61 -11.08
C PRO A 26 -5.95 -9.59 -10.19
N PRO A 27 -7.20 -9.49 -10.73
CA PRO A 27 -8.44 -9.81 -9.98
C PRO A 27 -9.18 -11.07 -10.46
N ASP A 28 -10.11 -11.57 -9.63
CA ASP A 28 -11.24 -12.52 -9.83
C ASP A 28 -12.05 -12.47 -8.50
N GLU A 29 -13.25 -11.89 -8.38
CA GLU A 29 -14.62 -12.24 -8.91
C GLU A 29 -15.16 -13.61 -8.39
N ALA A 30 -16.46 -13.85 -8.12
CA ALA A 30 -17.67 -13.02 -8.28
C ALA A 30 -18.81 -13.35 -7.25
N VAL A 31 -19.51 -12.29 -6.80
CA VAL A 31 -20.98 -12.05 -6.93
C VAL A 31 -22.06 -13.02 -6.36
N ARG A 32 -22.93 -12.45 -5.51
CA ARG A 32 -24.41 -12.36 -5.65
C ARG A 32 -24.78 -10.91 -5.30
N GLN A 33 -25.16 -10.01 -6.21
CA GLN A 33 -26.33 -9.97 -7.10
C GLN A 33 -27.65 -9.73 -6.35
N GLU A 34 -27.95 -8.46 -6.10
CA GLU A 34 -29.30 -7.90 -6.11
C GLU A 34 -29.32 -6.59 -6.92
N ASN A 35 -30.51 -6.12 -7.26
CA ASN A 35 -30.78 -5.14 -8.31
C ASN A 35 -30.39 -3.69 -7.92
N PHE A 36 -30.06 -2.82 -8.87
CA PHE A 36 -30.91 -1.68 -9.27
C PHE A 36 -30.31 -0.78 -10.38
N MET A 37 -31.17 0.10 -10.89
CA MET A 37 -31.11 0.96 -12.07
C MET A 37 -29.95 1.98 -12.20
N LEU A 38 -29.62 2.26 -13.46
CA LEU A 38 -29.22 3.55 -14.07
C LEU A 38 -28.59 4.63 -13.15
N GLN A 39 -27.29 4.90 -13.35
CA GLN A 39 -26.62 6.13 -12.89
C GLN A 39 -26.26 7.06 -14.07
N PRO A 40 -26.39 8.39 -13.90
CA PRO A 40 -25.57 9.39 -14.57
C PRO A 40 -24.45 9.93 -13.65
N HIS A 41 -23.41 10.51 -14.25
CA HIS A 41 -22.17 10.91 -13.58
C HIS A 41 -22.31 12.14 -12.65
N ASN A 42 -21.70 12.09 -11.45
CA ASN A 42 -20.76 13.08 -10.88
C ASN A 42 -20.63 12.96 -9.33
N GLY A 43 -19.39 13.03 -8.80
CA GLY A 43 -19.08 13.62 -7.49
C GLY A 43 -19.35 12.84 -6.19
N ILE A 44 -18.28 12.65 -5.41
CA ILE A 44 -18.25 12.46 -3.93
C ILE A 44 -18.80 11.13 -3.36
N PHE A 45 -17.89 10.37 -2.73
CA PHE A 45 -18.23 9.40 -1.67
C PHE A 45 -17.79 9.97 -0.32
N ILE A 46 -18.76 10.33 0.52
CA ILE A 46 -18.60 10.27 1.98
C ILE A 46 -18.81 8.80 2.35
N LEU A 47 -17.98 8.23 3.25
CA LEU A 47 -18.19 6.87 3.73
C LEU A 47 -19.57 6.78 4.41
N SER A 48 -20.47 5.97 3.85
CA SER A 48 -21.85 5.84 4.30
C SER A 48 -21.91 5.26 5.72
N TRP A 49 -22.32 6.11 6.67
CA TRP A 49 -22.71 5.75 8.02
C TRP A 49 -24.17 6.20 8.25
N TYR A 50 -25.10 5.67 7.45
CA TYR A 50 -26.54 5.69 7.71
C TYR A 50 -27.22 4.73 6.72
N ASP A 51 -27.69 3.58 7.22
CA ASP A 51 -28.63 2.69 6.52
C ASP A 51 -29.86 2.54 7.45
N ASP A 52 -30.90 3.33 7.22
CA ASP A 52 -32.25 3.09 7.76
C ASP A 52 -33.18 2.77 6.58
N PRO A 53 -33.71 1.54 6.47
CA PRO A 53 -34.42 1.07 5.28
C PRO A 53 -35.84 1.64 5.11
N ASN A 54 -36.27 2.61 5.93
CA ASN A 54 -37.66 3.09 5.95
C ASN A 54 -37.95 4.41 5.21
N ASP A 55 -36.93 5.17 4.77
CA ASP A 55 -37.15 6.51 4.20
C ASP A 55 -36.91 6.57 2.68
N THR A 56 -37.93 6.18 1.90
CA THR A 56 -37.95 6.31 0.44
C THR A 56 -39.25 6.95 -0.06
N ALA A 57 -39.23 8.28 -0.21
CA ALA A 57 -40.25 8.98 -0.99
C ALA A 57 -39.68 10.24 -1.68
N LEU A 58 -40.17 10.49 -2.90
CA LEU A 58 -40.15 11.77 -3.63
C LEU A 58 -38.82 12.32 -4.15
N PHE A 59 -38.43 11.89 -5.37
CA PHE A 59 -37.94 12.83 -6.39
C PHE A 59 -38.42 12.46 -7.80
N ALA A 60 -38.95 13.45 -8.51
CA ALA A 60 -39.18 13.44 -9.96
C ALA A 60 -38.62 14.75 -10.54
N PRO A 61 -37.78 14.72 -11.60
CA PRO A 61 -37.14 15.93 -12.11
C PRO A 61 -38.01 16.67 -13.14
N GLY A 62 -38.18 17.98 -12.93
CA GLY A 62 -38.67 18.92 -13.94
C GLY A 62 -37.54 19.84 -14.43
N PRO A 63 -37.42 20.15 -15.74
CA PRO A 63 -36.30 20.90 -16.30
C PRO A 63 -36.59 22.40 -16.49
N LEU A 64 -35.59 23.28 -16.33
CA LEU A 64 -35.49 24.64 -16.91
C LEU A 64 -34.02 25.14 -16.76
N LYS A 65 -33.23 25.32 -17.83
CA LYS A 65 -33.02 26.53 -18.69
C LYS A 65 -31.90 27.50 -18.27
N ASP A 66 -30.84 27.47 -19.07
CA ASP A 66 -30.04 28.56 -19.70
C ASP A 66 -29.91 29.95 -19.05
N GLY A 67 -28.66 30.43 -18.97
CA GLY A 67 -28.34 31.87 -18.83
C GLY A 67 -26.87 32.16 -18.45
N PRO A 68 -25.99 32.61 -19.38
CA PRO A 68 -24.58 32.89 -19.08
C PRO A 68 -24.34 34.36 -18.68
N GLY A 69 -23.51 34.59 -17.64
CA GLY A 69 -23.10 35.92 -17.18
C GLY A 69 -21.58 36.12 -17.25
N TYR A 70 -21.12 37.02 -18.13
CA TYR A 70 -19.73 37.47 -18.19
C TYR A 70 -19.37 38.35 -17.00
N TRP A 71 -18.14 38.20 -16.48
CA TRP A 71 -17.39 39.30 -15.84
C TRP A 71 -15.92 39.21 -16.23
N THR A 72 -15.32 40.37 -16.54
CA THR A 72 -13.92 40.50 -16.96
C THR A 72 -13.18 41.54 -16.13
N SER A 73 -11.87 41.29 -15.97
CA SER A 73 -10.80 42.29 -15.82
C SER A 73 -10.45 42.90 -14.45
N ARG A 74 -9.12 43.06 -14.31
CA ARG A 74 -8.34 43.94 -13.40
C ARG A 74 -8.32 43.62 -11.91
N ILE A 75 -7.16 43.12 -11.45
CA ILE A 75 -6.19 43.99 -10.77
C ILE A 75 -4.81 43.79 -11.42
N ALA A 76 -4.12 44.89 -11.69
CA ALA A 76 -2.67 44.93 -11.91
C ALA A 76 -2.08 45.90 -10.89
N GLY A 77 -0.98 45.50 -10.26
CA GLY A 77 -0.19 46.30 -9.33
C GLY A 77 1.18 45.63 -9.23
N ASP A 78 2.12 46.06 -10.05
CA ASP A 78 3.15 47.06 -9.71
C ASP A 78 4.28 46.45 -8.86
N MET A 79 5.36 46.08 -9.56
CA MET A 79 6.65 45.72 -8.97
C MET A 79 7.65 46.80 -9.38
N SER A 80 8.15 47.55 -8.41
CA SER A 80 9.38 48.35 -8.56
C SER A 80 10.12 48.39 -7.23
N GLU A 81 11.39 48.77 -7.30
CA GLU A 81 12.33 48.92 -6.16
C GLU A 81 12.65 47.64 -5.37
N TYR A 82 13.76 46.98 -5.74
CA TYR A 82 14.88 46.85 -4.82
C TYR A 82 16.19 46.89 -5.60
N ASP A 83 17.02 47.89 -5.29
CA ASP A 83 18.26 48.19 -6.00
C ASP A 83 19.46 47.45 -5.39
N ALA A 84 20.58 47.42 -6.11
CA ALA A 84 21.72 46.55 -5.83
C ALA A 84 22.70 47.12 -4.80
N THR A 85 23.22 46.24 -3.93
CA THR A 85 24.54 46.40 -3.31
C THR A 85 25.32 45.09 -3.46
N LEU A 86 26.26 45.07 -4.41
CA LEU A 86 27.35 44.11 -4.47
C LEU A 86 28.34 44.40 -3.34
N ASP A 87 28.85 43.36 -2.69
CA ASP A 87 30.08 43.44 -1.91
C ASP A 87 30.91 42.15 -2.13
N ASP A 88 32.18 42.32 -2.50
CA ASP A 88 33.06 41.25 -2.97
C ASP A 88 33.97 40.76 -1.83
N GLY A 89 33.91 39.47 -1.47
CA GLY A 89 34.78 38.93 -0.42
C GLY A 89 34.59 37.47 -0.02
N GLY A 90 34.92 36.52 -0.90
CA GLY A 90 34.89 35.08 -0.59
C GLY A 90 36.15 34.35 -1.09
N PRO A 91 36.87 33.58 -0.24
CA PRO A 91 38.17 33.01 -0.61
C PRO A 91 38.05 31.82 -1.58
N SER A 92 39.00 31.74 -2.50
CA SER A 92 39.12 30.67 -3.50
C SER A 92 39.36 29.29 -2.88
N LEU A 93 38.41 28.36 -3.05
CA LEU A 93 38.63 26.94 -2.78
C LEU A 93 39.49 26.29 -3.88
N PRO A 94 40.26 25.22 -3.56
CA PRO A 94 41.23 24.67 -4.49
C PRO A 94 40.56 23.95 -5.68
N VAL A 95 40.98 24.32 -6.88
CA VAL A 95 40.58 23.67 -8.14
C VAL A 95 41.13 22.24 -8.18
N VAL A 96 40.28 21.27 -7.85
CA VAL A 96 40.57 19.85 -8.10
C VAL A 96 40.56 19.64 -9.61
N THR A 97 41.71 19.25 -10.16
CA THR A 97 41.90 19.15 -11.62
C THR A 97 41.03 18.05 -12.25
N LEU A 98 40.39 18.41 -13.37
CA LEU A 98 39.45 17.57 -14.14
C LEU A 98 40.00 16.18 -14.52
N ALA A 99 41.33 16.03 -14.53
CA ALA A 99 42.03 14.77 -14.84
C ALA A 99 41.75 13.63 -13.85
N GLN A 100 41.46 13.92 -12.57
CA GLN A 100 41.15 12.88 -11.58
C GLN A 100 39.70 12.36 -11.70
N ALA A 101 38.74 13.20 -12.12
CA ALA A 101 37.35 12.80 -12.33
C ALA A 101 37.18 11.77 -13.48
N SER A 102 38.05 11.84 -14.50
CA SER A 102 37.98 10.97 -15.69
C SER A 102 38.14 9.47 -15.38
N ARG A 103 38.91 9.09 -14.34
CA ARG A 103 39.08 7.67 -13.96
C ARG A 103 37.91 7.11 -13.14
N ALA A 104 37.21 7.94 -12.36
CA ALA A 104 36.01 7.53 -11.63
C ALA A 104 34.78 7.35 -12.55
N GLY A 105 34.72 8.11 -13.65
CA GLY A 105 33.55 8.15 -14.54
C GLY A 105 33.17 6.81 -15.21
N ARG A 106 34.11 5.87 -15.40
CA ARG A 106 33.80 4.55 -15.99
C ARG A 106 32.98 3.68 -15.02
N GLY A 107 33.45 3.51 -13.79
CA GLY A 107 32.71 2.77 -12.77
C GLY A 107 31.36 3.40 -12.45
N PHE A 108 31.29 4.74 -12.39
CA PHE A 108 30.01 5.45 -12.21
C PHE A 108 29.03 5.18 -13.36
N ARG A 109 29.47 5.31 -14.63
CA ARG A 109 28.60 5.07 -15.80
C ARG A 109 28.16 3.61 -15.91
N GLU A 110 29.00 2.66 -15.51
CA GLU A 110 28.67 1.24 -15.51
C GLU A 110 27.71 0.86 -14.36
N VAL A 111 27.89 1.42 -13.16
CA VAL A 111 26.93 1.30 -12.04
C VAL A 111 25.60 1.94 -12.38
N CYS A 112 25.59 3.18 -12.90
CA CYS A 112 24.37 3.86 -13.34
C CYS A 112 23.71 3.14 -14.53
N SER A 113 24.45 2.64 -15.52
CA SER A 113 23.87 1.86 -16.62
C SER A 113 23.29 0.55 -16.12
N THR A 114 23.98 -0.17 -15.23
CA THR A 114 23.45 -1.41 -14.64
C THR A 114 22.17 -1.13 -13.86
N LEU A 115 22.12 -0.05 -13.09
CA LEU A 115 20.94 0.37 -12.35
C LEU A 115 19.81 0.84 -13.29
N ILE A 116 20.08 1.64 -14.32
CA ILE A 116 19.08 2.11 -15.28
C ILE A 116 18.51 0.94 -16.10
N SER A 117 19.33 -0.04 -16.50
CA SER A 117 18.85 -1.28 -17.14
C SER A 117 18.08 -2.21 -16.19
N LEU A 118 18.23 -2.05 -14.87
CA LEU A 118 17.38 -2.69 -13.86
C LEU A 118 16.11 -1.86 -13.53
N LEU A 119 16.00 -0.62 -14.05
CA LEU A 119 14.92 0.33 -13.75
C LEU A 119 14.01 0.63 -14.95
N LEU A 120 14.40 0.29 -16.18
CA LEU A 120 13.58 0.44 -17.40
C LEU A 120 12.88 -0.87 -17.80
N PRO A 121 11.57 -0.86 -18.15
CA PRO A 121 10.85 -2.05 -18.58
C PRO A 121 11.00 -2.31 -20.09
N LEU A 122 11.70 -3.39 -20.45
CA LEU A 122 11.45 -4.09 -21.72
C LEU A 122 10.14 -4.88 -21.59
N SER A 123 9.25 -4.78 -22.59
CA SER A 123 8.08 -5.63 -22.88
C SER A 123 7.46 -6.40 -21.69
N ALA A 124 6.30 -5.95 -21.20
CA ALA A 124 5.57 -6.69 -20.16
C ALA A 124 4.08 -6.86 -20.48
N MET A 125 3.58 -8.05 -20.17
CA MET A 125 2.16 -8.38 -20.04
C MET A 125 1.52 -7.51 -18.94
N ASP A 126 0.33 -6.99 -19.21
CA ASP A 126 -0.33 -5.99 -18.38
C ASP A 126 -0.64 -6.51 -16.97
N GLY A 127 -0.54 -5.57 -16.01
CA GLY A 127 -0.79 -5.77 -14.60
C GLY A 127 -2.24 -6.12 -14.24
N PHE A 128 -3.16 -6.18 -15.21
CA PHE A 128 -4.50 -6.78 -15.09
C PHE A 128 -4.64 -8.21 -15.66
N LEU A 129 -3.68 -8.74 -16.43
CA LEU A 129 -3.71 -10.13 -16.95
C LEU A 129 -2.91 -11.14 -16.11
N ARG A 130 -1.74 -10.79 -15.57
CA ARG A 130 -0.76 -11.78 -15.06
C ARG A 130 -1.24 -12.66 -13.88
N ALA A 131 -1.69 -12.07 -12.79
CA ALA A 131 -2.37 -12.78 -11.69
C ALA A 131 -3.88 -13.08 -11.89
N LEU A 132 -4.46 -12.82 -13.08
CA LEU A 132 -5.69 -13.52 -13.47
C LEU A 132 -5.36 -15.01 -13.68
N PHE A 133 -4.26 -15.32 -14.37
CA PHE A 133 -3.77 -16.70 -14.45
C PHE A 133 -3.32 -17.27 -13.10
N LEU A 134 -2.62 -16.49 -12.27
CA LEU A 134 -2.27 -16.97 -10.92
C LEU A 134 -3.51 -17.30 -10.07
N SER A 135 -4.65 -16.62 -10.28
CA SER A 135 -5.91 -16.90 -9.55
C SER A 135 -6.35 -18.37 -9.70
N LYS A 136 -6.07 -18.98 -10.86
CA LYS A 136 -6.37 -20.39 -11.14
C LYS A 136 -5.21 -21.33 -10.80
N GLY A 137 -4.10 -20.81 -10.32
CA GLY A 137 -2.95 -21.61 -9.91
C GLY A 137 -2.04 -22.04 -11.06
N PHE A 138 -1.82 -21.15 -12.04
CA PHE A 138 -0.54 -21.10 -12.75
C PHE A 138 0.57 -20.67 -11.81
N GLN A 139 1.79 -21.13 -12.07
CA GLN A 139 3.00 -20.68 -11.36
C GLN A 139 3.73 -19.62 -12.21
N GLU A 140 4.49 -18.72 -11.59
CA GLU A 140 5.12 -17.59 -12.32
C GLU A 140 6.07 -18.04 -13.44
N GLU A 141 6.82 -19.12 -13.27
CA GLU A 141 7.70 -19.67 -14.33
C GLU A 141 6.90 -20.07 -15.58
N GLN A 142 5.66 -20.52 -15.38
CA GLN A 142 4.75 -20.85 -16.46
C GLN A 142 4.24 -19.56 -17.13
N LEU A 143 4.04 -18.49 -16.36
CA LEU A 143 3.68 -17.16 -16.89
C LEU A 143 4.84 -16.48 -17.62
N ASP A 144 6.07 -16.65 -17.16
CA ASP A 144 7.26 -16.16 -17.86
C ASP A 144 7.53 -17.00 -19.12
N THR A 145 7.21 -18.30 -19.08
CA THR A 145 7.20 -19.16 -20.28
C THR A 145 6.10 -18.74 -21.26
N ILE A 146 4.92 -18.33 -20.77
CA ILE A 146 3.82 -17.75 -21.58
C ILE A 146 4.26 -16.41 -22.19
N GLU A 147 4.72 -15.47 -21.37
CA GLU A 147 5.16 -14.11 -21.74
C GLU A 147 6.39 -14.12 -22.68
N ALA A 148 7.22 -15.16 -22.62
CA ALA A 148 8.32 -15.38 -23.55
C ALA A 148 7.92 -16.08 -24.87
N LYS A 149 6.89 -16.95 -24.85
CA LYS A 149 6.41 -17.70 -26.03
C LYS A 149 5.39 -16.93 -26.86
N ASP A 150 4.50 -16.19 -26.23
CA ASP A 150 3.46 -15.39 -26.87
C ASP A 150 3.61 -13.92 -26.45
N LYS A 151 3.91 -13.07 -27.44
CA LYS A 151 4.21 -11.65 -27.25
C LYS A 151 3.01 -10.74 -27.53
N ASP A 152 1.91 -11.31 -28.01
CA ASP A 152 0.69 -10.59 -28.34
C ASP A 152 -0.35 -10.73 -27.22
N LEU A 153 -0.23 -11.76 -26.37
CA LEU A 153 -0.97 -11.90 -25.13
C LEU A 153 -0.56 -10.85 -24.07
N ARG A 154 -1.18 -9.66 -24.10
CA ARG A 154 -0.83 -8.57 -23.18
C ARG A 154 -1.89 -8.25 -22.13
N SER A 155 -3.18 -8.22 -22.46
CA SER A 155 -4.25 -7.77 -21.56
C SER A 155 -5.35 -8.83 -21.36
N VAL A 156 -6.22 -8.60 -20.36
CA VAL A 156 -7.37 -9.48 -20.05
C VAL A 156 -8.27 -9.73 -21.26
N ASN A 157 -8.43 -8.72 -22.13
CA ASN A 157 -9.24 -8.84 -23.34
C ASN A 157 -8.58 -9.72 -24.40
N ASP A 158 -7.26 -9.72 -24.48
CA ASP A 158 -6.49 -10.56 -25.43
C ASP A 158 -6.58 -12.03 -25.00
N LEU A 159 -6.50 -12.32 -23.69
CA LEU A 159 -6.85 -13.64 -23.17
C LEU A 159 -8.30 -13.99 -23.51
N ALA A 160 -9.27 -13.13 -23.17
CA ALA A 160 -10.69 -13.39 -23.40
C ALA A 160 -11.03 -13.69 -24.88
N ALA A 161 -10.34 -13.04 -25.82
CA ALA A 161 -10.55 -13.17 -27.26
C ALA A 161 -9.74 -14.30 -27.93
N GLY A 162 -8.60 -14.72 -27.37
CA GLY A 162 -7.70 -15.71 -27.97
C GLY A 162 -8.24 -17.14 -28.10
N ALA A 163 -9.41 -17.43 -27.51
CA ALA A 163 -10.14 -18.68 -27.68
C ALA A 163 -11.66 -18.42 -27.66
N THR A 164 -12.45 -19.35 -28.21
CA THR A 164 -13.93 -19.22 -28.29
C THR A 164 -14.69 -20.24 -27.44
N SER A 165 -14.07 -21.35 -27.05
CA SER A 165 -14.65 -22.42 -26.24
C SER A 165 -13.68 -22.94 -25.15
N GLU A 166 -14.21 -23.67 -24.16
CA GLU A 166 -13.37 -24.30 -23.11
C GLU A 166 -12.37 -25.33 -23.66
N ASP A 167 -12.65 -25.94 -24.81
CA ASP A 167 -11.75 -26.91 -25.43
C ASP A 167 -10.63 -26.20 -26.22
N ASP A 168 -10.93 -25.09 -26.93
CA ASP A 168 -9.91 -24.22 -27.55
C ASP A 168 -8.89 -23.73 -26.50
N ALA A 169 -9.39 -23.21 -25.38
CA ALA A 169 -8.54 -22.73 -24.28
C ALA A 169 -7.71 -23.86 -23.65
N ARG A 170 -8.17 -25.11 -23.74
CA ARG A 170 -7.40 -26.27 -23.27
C ARG A 170 -6.27 -26.61 -24.23
N ALA A 171 -6.52 -26.55 -25.54
CA ALA A 171 -5.50 -26.73 -26.58
C ALA A 171 -4.44 -25.63 -26.54
N TRP A 172 -4.85 -24.36 -26.42
CA TRP A 172 -3.94 -23.21 -26.33
C TRP A 172 -2.97 -23.33 -25.13
N SER A 173 -3.46 -23.85 -24.00
CA SER A 173 -2.60 -24.10 -22.83
C SER A 173 -1.45 -25.08 -23.14
N GLU A 174 -1.61 -25.99 -24.10
CA GLU A 174 -0.57 -26.95 -24.48
C GLU A 174 0.57 -26.29 -25.28
N GLU A 175 0.24 -25.37 -26.18
CA GLU A 175 1.22 -24.60 -26.99
C GLU A 175 2.12 -23.75 -26.09
N LEU A 176 1.50 -23.13 -25.08
CA LEU A 176 2.17 -22.41 -24.00
C LEU A 176 3.07 -23.33 -23.14
N GLY A 177 2.93 -24.65 -23.25
CA GLY A 177 3.78 -25.67 -22.60
C GLY A 177 3.19 -26.23 -21.31
N LEU A 178 1.91 -26.01 -21.06
CA LEU A 178 1.23 -26.44 -19.84
C LEU A 178 0.80 -27.89 -19.96
N SER A 179 1.16 -28.71 -18.98
CA SER A 179 1.07 -30.17 -19.09
C SER A 179 0.32 -30.79 -17.90
N GLY A 180 -0.27 -31.96 -18.15
CA GLY A 180 -1.15 -32.62 -17.20
C GLY A 180 -2.56 -32.01 -17.13
N ARG A 181 -3.56 -32.87 -16.93
CA ARG A 181 -4.99 -32.53 -16.98
C ARG A 181 -5.37 -31.37 -16.05
N VAL A 182 -4.75 -31.32 -14.87
CA VAL A 182 -5.04 -30.34 -13.81
C VAL A 182 -4.59 -28.93 -14.18
N GLN A 183 -3.43 -28.76 -14.82
CA GLN A 183 -2.96 -27.42 -15.24
C GLN A 183 -3.80 -26.90 -16.40
N LYS A 184 -4.04 -27.73 -17.42
CA LYS A 184 -4.88 -27.35 -18.57
C LYS A 184 -6.30 -26.98 -18.14
N SER A 185 -6.88 -27.72 -17.18
CA SER A 185 -8.18 -27.39 -16.56
C SER A 185 -8.20 -26.02 -15.87
N ARG A 186 -7.07 -25.54 -15.36
CA ARG A 186 -6.94 -24.22 -14.73
C ARG A 186 -6.81 -23.09 -15.73
N PHE A 187 -6.17 -23.33 -16.89
CA PHE A 187 -6.03 -22.30 -17.95
C PHE A 187 -7.40 -21.91 -18.49
N VAL A 188 -8.19 -22.94 -18.81
CA VAL A 188 -9.59 -22.82 -19.22
C VAL A 188 -10.42 -22.03 -18.21
N GLN A 189 -10.24 -22.28 -16.91
CA GLN A 189 -10.92 -21.53 -15.86
C GLN A 189 -10.50 -20.04 -15.81
N ALA A 190 -9.26 -19.69 -16.13
CA ALA A 190 -8.76 -18.31 -16.09
C ALA A 190 -9.33 -17.52 -17.27
N TRP A 191 -9.25 -18.14 -18.44
CA TRP A 191 -9.82 -17.65 -19.68
C TRP A 191 -11.35 -17.44 -19.60
N ALA A 192 -12.08 -18.37 -18.98
CA ALA A 192 -13.53 -18.27 -18.81
C ALA A 192 -13.96 -17.10 -17.89
N GLU A 193 -13.14 -16.74 -16.90
CA GLU A 193 -13.41 -15.57 -16.04
C GLU A 193 -13.00 -14.26 -16.71
N ALA A 194 -11.91 -14.26 -17.49
CA ALA A 194 -11.57 -13.17 -18.42
C ALA A 194 -12.75 -12.80 -19.34
N ARG A 195 -13.43 -13.80 -19.93
CA ARG A 195 -14.61 -13.59 -20.77
C ARG A 195 -15.86 -13.10 -20.02
N THR A 196 -16.01 -13.51 -18.76
CA THR A 196 -17.08 -13.01 -17.88
C THR A 196 -16.90 -11.49 -17.68
N LYS A 197 -15.69 -11.04 -17.38
CA LYS A 197 -15.33 -9.61 -17.23
C LYS A 197 -15.43 -8.80 -18.51
N ALA A 198 -15.10 -9.41 -19.65
CA ALA A 198 -15.27 -8.80 -20.96
C ALA A 198 -16.74 -8.72 -21.42
N ASN A 199 -17.71 -9.13 -20.58
CA ASN A 199 -19.15 -9.20 -20.90
C ASN A 199 -19.50 -10.06 -22.12
N LEU A 200 -18.67 -11.05 -22.45
CA LEU A 200 -18.88 -11.96 -23.60
C LEU A 200 -19.68 -13.23 -23.24
N GLY A 201 -20.24 -13.28 -22.03
CA GLY A 201 -21.01 -14.40 -21.50
C GLY A 201 -20.16 -15.61 -21.11
N ARG A 202 -20.72 -16.47 -20.24
CA ARG A 202 -20.10 -17.76 -19.89
C ARG A 202 -20.50 -18.81 -20.93
N PRO A 203 -19.56 -19.57 -21.52
CA PRO A 203 -19.90 -20.67 -22.43
C PRO A 203 -20.65 -21.79 -21.67
N ALA A 204 -21.49 -22.53 -22.40
CA ALA A 204 -22.31 -23.59 -21.82
C ALA A 204 -21.47 -24.81 -21.38
N GLN A 205 -21.74 -25.37 -20.20
CA GLN A 205 -21.03 -26.54 -19.69
C GLN A 205 -21.48 -27.84 -20.37
N SER A 206 -20.52 -28.71 -20.69
CA SER A 206 -20.73 -30.07 -21.20
C SER A 206 -20.94 -31.08 -20.05
N SER A 207 -21.94 -31.95 -20.14
CA SER A 207 -22.45 -32.77 -19.02
C SER A 207 -22.04 -34.26 -19.08
N ALA A 208 -21.00 -34.66 -18.32
CA ALA A 208 -20.46 -36.04 -18.22
C ALA A 208 -19.44 -36.15 -17.04
N VAL A 209 -19.32 -37.20 -16.19
CA VAL A 209 -20.06 -38.44 -15.87
C VAL A 209 -19.82 -38.78 -14.38
N ASN A 210 -20.75 -39.39 -13.65
CA ASN A 210 -20.42 -40.29 -12.52
C ASN A 210 -21.54 -41.34 -12.28
N GLY A 211 -21.19 -42.63 -12.21
CA GLY A 211 -22.06 -43.73 -11.74
C GLY A 211 -23.21 -44.21 -12.66
N TYR A 212 -23.05 -45.42 -13.24
CA TYR A 212 -24.17 -46.27 -13.69
C TYR A 212 -25.24 -46.41 -12.57
N VAL A 213 -26.54 -46.52 -12.83
CA VAL A 213 -27.20 -47.41 -13.81
C VAL A 213 -28.34 -46.71 -14.57
N GLU A 214 -28.15 -46.63 -15.89
CA GLU A 214 -29.05 -47.06 -16.98
C GLU A 214 -30.54 -46.63 -17.05
N ALA A 215 -30.91 -46.32 -18.30
CA ALA A 215 -32.24 -46.32 -18.92
C ALA A 215 -33.17 -45.09 -18.76
N ALA A 216 -33.54 -44.56 -19.94
CA ALA A 216 -34.66 -43.67 -20.22
C ALA A 216 -36.01 -44.47 -20.23
N PRO A 217 -37.18 -43.95 -20.69
CA PRO A 217 -37.49 -42.59 -21.16
C PRO A 217 -38.82 -41.96 -20.64
N ALA A 218 -39.02 -40.68 -21.00
CA ALA A 218 -40.29 -39.98 -21.29
C ALA A 218 -41.60 -40.25 -20.50
N SER A 219 -42.23 -39.19 -19.97
CA SER A 219 -43.69 -38.97 -20.10
C SER A 219 -44.18 -37.58 -19.62
N LYS A 220 -44.91 -36.89 -20.52
CA LYS A 220 -46.14 -36.07 -20.36
C LYS A 220 -46.49 -35.34 -19.04
N ASN A 221 -46.91 -34.07 -19.24
CA ASN A 221 -48.07 -33.36 -18.67
C ASN A 221 -48.39 -33.44 -17.16
N ALA A 222 -48.40 -32.28 -16.48
CA ALA A 222 -49.59 -31.73 -15.78
C ALA A 222 -49.38 -30.26 -15.35
N THR A 223 -50.47 -29.50 -15.25
CA THR A 223 -50.50 -28.08 -14.82
C THR A 223 -50.83 -27.97 -13.29
N PRO A 224 -50.98 -26.78 -12.67
CA PRO A 224 -50.33 -26.48 -11.39
C PRO A 224 -51.19 -26.78 -10.15
N ALA A 225 -50.54 -26.78 -8.98
CA ALA A 225 -51.18 -26.78 -7.67
C ALA A 225 -50.68 -25.61 -6.79
N GLU A 226 -51.57 -25.18 -5.91
CA GLU A 226 -51.55 -23.96 -5.09
C GLU A 226 -50.64 -24.07 -3.84
N PRO A 227 -50.01 -22.98 -3.35
CA PRO A 227 -49.15 -23.03 -2.17
C PRO A 227 -49.93 -22.96 -0.83
N PRO A 228 -49.70 -23.88 0.12
CA PRO A 228 -50.22 -23.79 1.50
C PRO A 228 -49.41 -22.79 2.36
N PRO A 229 -49.95 -22.36 3.52
CA PRO A 229 -49.53 -21.12 4.20
C PRO A 229 -48.26 -21.24 5.09
N ALA A 230 -47.69 -20.08 5.41
CA ALA A 230 -46.51 -19.93 6.24
C ALA A 230 -46.71 -20.38 7.71
N PRO A 231 -45.72 -21.05 8.33
CA PRO A 231 -45.70 -21.30 9.78
C PRO A 231 -45.19 -20.07 10.56
N ALA A 232 -45.62 -19.95 11.82
CA ALA A 232 -45.48 -18.75 12.65
C ALA A 232 -44.17 -18.65 13.46
N ASP A 233 -43.87 -17.43 13.91
CA ASP A 233 -42.76 -17.09 14.79
C ASP A 233 -42.86 -17.75 16.19
N PRO A 234 -41.74 -18.27 16.74
CA PRO A 234 -41.55 -18.50 18.17
C PRO A 234 -40.89 -17.28 18.87
N PRO A 235 -40.98 -17.17 20.21
CA PRO A 235 -41.15 -15.86 20.85
C PRO A 235 -39.88 -15.15 21.33
N ARG A 236 -40.01 -13.83 21.49
CA ARG A 236 -39.09 -12.96 22.26
C ARG A 236 -38.86 -13.50 23.67
N ALA A 237 -37.59 -13.64 24.07
CA ALA A 237 -37.18 -13.67 25.46
C ALA A 237 -36.56 -12.32 25.84
N LEU A 238 -36.95 -11.80 27.01
CA LEU A 238 -36.30 -10.66 27.68
C LEU A 238 -34.99 -11.10 28.35
N GLU A 239 -34.33 -10.12 29.01
CA GLU A 239 -33.19 -10.23 29.95
C GLU A 239 -31.81 -10.05 29.29
N ARG A 240 -30.88 -9.24 29.84
CA ARG A 240 -30.95 -8.30 30.98
C ARG A 240 -29.90 -7.20 30.74
N TYR A 241 -30.18 -5.98 31.19
CA TYR A 241 -29.12 -4.98 31.38
C TYR A 241 -28.24 -5.42 32.57
N VAL A 242 -26.93 -5.32 32.40
CA VAL A 242 -25.97 -5.19 33.50
C VAL A 242 -25.17 -3.94 33.20
N GLU A 243 -25.40 -2.90 34.00
CA GLU A 243 -24.49 -1.78 34.14
C GLU A 243 -23.35 -2.27 35.05
N GLU A 244 -22.10 -2.14 34.60
CA GLU A 244 -20.93 -2.34 35.45
C GLU A 244 -20.04 -1.09 35.42
N GLU A 245 -19.45 -0.80 36.57
CA GLU A 245 -19.10 0.56 37.00
C GLU A 245 -17.75 1.07 36.47
N ASP A 246 -17.63 2.41 36.39
CA ASP A 246 -16.37 3.11 36.20
C ASP A 246 -15.34 2.72 37.26
N THR A 247 -14.32 1.95 36.88
CA THR A 247 -13.08 1.80 37.66
C THR A 247 -11.97 2.63 37.05
N GLN A 248 -11.71 3.76 37.71
CA GLN A 248 -10.69 4.74 37.36
C GLN A 248 -9.28 4.20 37.69
N GLU A 249 -8.69 3.41 36.78
CA GLU A 249 -7.30 2.94 36.92
C GLU A 249 -6.25 3.96 36.45
N ASP A 250 -5.20 4.12 37.26
CA ASP A 250 -4.08 5.04 37.05
C ASP A 250 -3.03 4.43 36.09
N TRP A 251 -3.04 4.88 34.83
CA TRP A 251 -2.13 4.40 33.78
C TRP A 251 -0.78 5.14 33.74
N SER A 252 -0.10 5.27 34.87
CA SER A 252 1.25 5.84 34.99
C SER A 252 2.39 4.84 34.63
N TRP A 253 2.26 4.15 33.48
CA TRP A 253 3.32 3.26 32.98
C TRP A 253 4.46 3.99 32.28
N VAL A 254 5.62 3.99 32.94
CA VAL A 254 6.92 4.31 32.32
C VAL A 254 7.16 3.37 31.13
N LYS A 255 7.13 3.90 29.90
CA LYS A 255 7.49 3.16 28.68
C LYS A 255 9.00 2.86 28.65
N VAL A 256 9.41 1.81 29.38
CA VAL A 256 10.70 1.16 29.14
C VAL A 256 10.59 0.37 27.83
N SER A 257 11.09 0.96 26.75
CA SER A 257 11.22 0.27 25.46
C SER A 257 12.14 -0.94 25.59
N ARG A 258 11.56 -2.14 25.74
CA ARG A 258 12.33 -3.40 25.72
C ARG A 258 12.99 -3.56 24.34
N PRO A 259 14.29 -3.94 24.27
CA PRO A 259 14.99 -4.06 23.00
C PRO A 259 14.37 -5.14 22.10
N VAL A 260 14.60 -5.02 20.79
CA VAL A 260 14.02 -5.91 19.76
C VAL A 260 14.36 -7.39 20.01
N GLU A 261 15.56 -7.65 20.54
CA GLU A 261 16.04 -8.96 20.99
C GLU A 261 15.05 -9.61 21.99
N THR A 262 14.40 -8.84 22.86
CA THR A 262 13.45 -9.37 23.85
C THR A 262 12.11 -9.82 23.24
N ARG A 263 11.71 -9.31 22.07
CA ARG A 263 10.46 -9.75 21.40
C ARG A 263 10.65 -11.07 20.67
N VAL A 264 11.70 -11.16 19.86
CA VAL A 264 12.14 -12.40 19.21
C VAL A 264 12.42 -13.48 20.27
N ALA A 265 12.94 -13.09 21.43
CA ALA A 265 13.18 -13.99 22.53
C ALA A 265 11.91 -14.61 23.15
N LEU A 266 10.76 -13.94 23.16
CA LEU A 266 9.54 -14.45 23.81
C LEU A 266 8.81 -15.48 22.95
N SER A 267 8.67 -15.24 21.64
CA SER A 267 8.00 -16.17 20.72
C SER A 267 8.63 -17.57 20.70
N TYR A 268 9.96 -17.67 20.90
CA TYR A 268 10.63 -18.98 20.98
C TYR A 268 10.33 -19.76 22.25
N ILE A 269 10.02 -19.09 23.37
CA ILE A 269 9.57 -19.78 24.59
C ILE A 269 8.17 -20.36 24.31
N ASP A 270 7.27 -19.58 23.74
CA ASP A 270 5.91 -20.02 23.39
C ASP A 270 5.92 -21.22 22.42
N GLU A 271 6.75 -21.20 21.37
CA GLU A 271 6.91 -22.32 20.44
C GLU A 271 7.47 -23.58 21.13
N THR A 272 8.45 -23.42 22.02
CA THR A 272 9.05 -24.54 22.76
C THR A 272 8.06 -25.15 23.76
N LEU A 273 7.31 -24.31 24.50
CA LEU A 273 6.26 -24.74 25.43
C LEU A 273 5.08 -25.40 24.69
N SER A 274 4.74 -24.92 23.49
CA SER A 274 3.76 -25.54 22.60
C SER A 274 4.19 -26.96 22.19
N SER A 275 5.48 -27.16 21.85
CA SER A 275 6.04 -28.48 21.55
C SER A 275 6.01 -29.44 22.74
N PHE A 276 6.17 -28.96 23.98
CA PHE A 276 6.01 -29.83 25.16
C PHE A 276 4.58 -30.36 25.33
N ARG A 277 3.57 -29.55 25.00
CA ARG A 277 2.16 -29.96 25.08
C ARG A 277 1.81 -31.01 24.02
N THR A 278 2.34 -30.90 22.79
CA THR A 278 2.11 -31.91 21.73
C THR A 278 2.81 -33.24 22.01
N HIS A 279 3.87 -33.24 22.82
CA HIS A 279 4.60 -34.44 23.24
C HIS A 279 4.02 -35.14 24.48
N GLY A 280 2.82 -34.77 24.92
CA GLY A 280 2.10 -35.50 25.97
C GLY A 280 2.67 -35.29 27.38
N LEU A 281 3.32 -34.16 27.64
CA LEU A 281 3.50 -33.68 29.01
C LEU A 281 2.16 -33.15 29.55
N THR A 282 1.90 -33.37 30.84
CA THR A 282 0.71 -32.81 31.50
C THR A 282 0.85 -31.30 31.69
N SER A 283 -0.28 -30.58 31.77
CA SER A 283 -0.27 -29.12 31.99
C SER A 283 0.47 -28.69 33.26
N ILE A 284 0.52 -29.56 34.28
CA ILE A 284 1.25 -29.33 35.53
C ILE A 284 2.78 -29.43 35.29
N GLU A 285 3.24 -30.46 34.58
CA GLU A 285 4.66 -30.61 34.22
C GLU A 285 5.12 -29.46 33.31
N VAL A 286 4.29 -29.01 32.37
CA VAL A 286 4.60 -27.86 31.51
C VAL A 286 4.73 -26.57 32.33
N ALA A 287 3.82 -26.29 33.27
CA ALA A 287 3.90 -25.10 34.12
C ALA A 287 5.12 -25.13 35.07
N GLN A 288 5.50 -26.30 35.60
CA GLN A 288 6.71 -26.48 36.40
C GLN A 288 7.98 -26.25 35.59
N LEU A 289 8.00 -26.70 34.33
CA LEU A 289 9.10 -26.43 33.40
C LEU A 289 9.18 -24.95 33.06
N GLU A 290 8.06 -24.30 32.74
CA GLU A 290 7.97 -22.87 32.43
C GLU A 290 8.58 -22.01 33.55
N GLN A 291 8.11 -22.19 34.79
CA GLN A 291 8.63 -21.48 35.97
C GLN A 291 10.14 -21.68 36.20
N MET A 292 10.66 -22.87 35.92
CA MET A 292 12.09 -23.20 36.10
C MET A 292 12.99 -22.78 34.91
N LEU A 293 12.44 -22.70 33.71
CA LEU A 293 13.13 -22.27 32.50
C LEU A 293 13.29 -20.74 32.48
N GLU A 294 12.30 -19.98 32.97
CA GLU A 294 12.43 -18.54 33.17
C GLU A 294 13.57 -18.17 34.14
N ALA A 295 13.82 -19.00 35.15
CA ALA A 295 14.83 -18.76 36.17
C ALA A 295 16.29 -19.04 35.74
N ARG A 296 16.53 -19.59 34.53
CA ARG A 296 17.87 -20.00 34.06
C ARG A 296 18.24 -19.32 32.75
N SER A 297 19.54 -19.04 32.57
CA SER A 297 20.01 -18.46 31.30
C SER A 297 19.88 -19.48 30.15
N ARG A 298 19.45 -19.00 28.99
CA ARG A 298 19.17 -19.84 27.81
C ARG A 298 20.37 -20.65 27.33
N THR A 299 21.57 -20.08 27.41
CA THR A 299 22.83 -20.77 27.11
C THR A 299 23.13 -21.89 28.11
N ALA A 300 22.87 -21.68 29.41
CA ALA A 300 23.03 -22.76 30.40
C ALA A 300 22.02 -23.90 30.18
N LEU A 301 20.78 -23.58 29.78
CA LEU A 301 19.76 -24.57 29.43
C LEU A 301 20.12 -25.36 28.18
N ALA A 302 20.50 -24.69 27.09
CA ALA A 302 20.93 -25.33 25.86
C ALA A 302 22.15 -26.25 26.06
N VAL A 303 23.13 -25.83 26.86
CA VAL A 303 24.30 -26.65 27.22
C VAL A 303 23.90 -27.83 28.12
N ALA A 304 23.04 -27.63 29.13
CA ALA A 304 22.60 -28.69 30.03
C ALA A 304 21.75 -29.77 29.33
N ALA A 305 21.00 -29.40 28.29
CA ALA A 305 20.12 -30.26 27.52
C ALA A 305 20.66 -30.62 26.11
N ALA A 306 21.96 -30.43 25.87
CA ALA A 306 22.60 -30.73 24.58
C ALA A 306 22.57 -32.22 24.19
N THR A 307 22.36 -33.14 25.13
CA THR A 307 22.11 -34.57 24.87
C THR A 307 20.75 -34.99 25.43
N PRO A 308 20.13 -36.08 24.93
CA PRO A 308 18.87 -36.57 25.48
C PRO A 308 18.93 -36.84 26.99
N GLU A 309 20.04 -37.40 27.49
CA GLU A 309 20.27 -37.65 28.92
C GLU A 309 20.50 -36.36 29.71
N GLY A 310 21.00 -35.31 29.06
CA GLY A 310 21.04 -33.94 29.58
C GLY A 310 19.63 -33.39 29.78
N ALA A 311 18.79 -33.47 28.75
CA ALA A 311 17.40 -33.02 28.80
C ALA A 311 16.56 -33.82 29.83
N MET A 312 16.73 -35.15 29.92
CA MET A 312 16.08 -35.96 30.96
C MET A 312 16.57 -35.59 32.38
N ARG A 313 17.86 -35.25 32.57
CA ARG A 313 18.37 -34.75 33.86
C ARG A 313 17.80 -33.38 34.20
N LEU A 314 17.64 -32.50 33.22
CA LEU A 314 17.00 -31.20 33.38
C LEU A 314 15.54 -31.37 33.81
N ALA A 315 14.76 -32.20 33.10
CA ALA A 315 13.37 -32.54 33.46
C ALA A 315 13.24 -33.06 34.91
N ARG A 316 14.12 -33.99 35.32
CA ARG A 316 14.17 -34.48 36.71
C ARG A 316 14.45 -33.35 37.72
N SER A 317 15.33 -32.40 37.38
CA SER A 317 15.61 -31.23 38.24
C SER A 317 14.46 -30.23 38.33
N CYS A 318 13.49 -30.32 37.42
CA CYS A 318 12.26 -29.52 37.39
C CYS A 318 11.03 -30.27 37.92
N GLY A 319 11.21 -31.41 38.62
CA GLY A 319 10.11 -32.17 39.24
C GLY A 319 9.43 -33.23 38.36
N VAL A 320 9.87 -33.41 37.10
CA VAL A 320 9.31 -34.41 36.20
C VAL A 320 9.83 -35.80 36.57
N HIS A 321 9.13 -36.50 37.47
CA HIS A 321 9.57 -37.80 38.02
C HIS A 321 9.24 -39.01 37.11
N SER A 322 8.22 -38.90 36.25
CA SER A 322 7.86 -39.97 35.30
C SER A 322 8.95 -40.16 34.24
N LYS A 323 9.39 -41.41 34.05
CA LYS A 323 10.39 -41.74 33.01
C LYS A 323 9.87 -41.42 31.61
N VAL A 324 8.59 -41.71 31.34
CA VAL A 324 7.94 -41.43 30.05
C VAL A 324 7.88 -39.91 29.79
N SER A 325 7.51 -39.11 30.80
CA SER A 325 7.50 -37.64 30.68
C SER A 325 8.90 -37.06 30.47
N GLN A 326 9.95 -37.66 31.08
CA GLN A 326 11.34 -37.26 30.83
C GLN A 326 11.79 -37.56 29.39
N GLU A 327 11.43 -38.73 28.85
CA GLU A 327 11.73 -39.11 27.46
C GLU A 327 10.99 -38.21 26.47
N ASN A 328 9.71 -37.92 26.72
CA ASN A 328 8.90 -36.98 25.94
C ASN A 328 9.47 -35.56 25.97
N PHE A 329 9.88 -35.05 27.15
CA PHE A 329 10.55 -33.76 27.27
C PHE A 329 11.85 -33.72 26.47
N ALA A 330 12.69 -34.76 26.58
CA ALA A 330 13.94 -34.83 25.86
C ALA A 330 13.73 -34.83 24.34
N LYS A 331 12.73 -35.54 23.84
CA LYS A 331 12.36 -35.53 22.42
C LYS A 331 11.91 -34.13 21.98
N ALA A 332 10.94 -33.53 22.68
CA ALA A 332 10.41 -32.22 22.36
C ALA A 332 11.48 -31.11 22.41
N TRP A 333 12.42 -31.20 23.37
CA TRP A 333 13.56 -30.31 23.48
C TRP A 333 14.50 -30.43 22.28
N HIS A 334 14.80 -31.65 21.81
CA HIS A 334 15.63 -31.85 20.62
C HIS A 334 14.95 -31.37 19.34
N GLU A 335 13.64 -31.57 19.18
CA GLU A 335 12.88 -31.04 18.04
C GLU A 335 12.86 -29.50 18.05
N ALA A 336 12.63 -28.87 19.21
CA ALA A 336 12.72 -27.42 19.36
C ALA A 336 14.15 -26.90 19.10
N ALA A 337 15.19 -27.56 19.63
CA ALA A 337 16.58 -27.19 19.39
C ALA A 337 16.99 -27.33 17.92
N ALA A 338 16.51 -28.37 17.22
CA ALA A 338 16.73 -28.54 15.79
C ALA A 338 16.04 -27.44 14.98
N ALA A 339 14.80 -27.06 15.33
CA ALA A 339 14.12 -25.91 14.74
C ALA A 339 14.87 -24.59 15.01
N MET A 340 15.39 -24.39 16.23
CA MET A 340 16.23 -23.23 16.56
C MET A 340 17.53 -23.19 15.76
N VAL A 341 18.18 -24.32 15.49
CA VAL A 341 19.39 -24.37 14.65
C VAL A 341 19.06 -24.13 13.17
N ALA A 342 17.88 -24.55 12.70
CA ALA A 342 17.39 -24.24 11.35
C ALA A 342 16.97 -22.77 11.18
N LEU A 343 16.52 -22.12 12.25
CA LEU A 343 16.15 -20.69 12.30
C LEU A 343 17.33 -19.77 12.65
N ALA A 344 18.40 -20.30 13.23
CA ALA A 344 19.64 -19.56 13.44
C ALA A 344 20.15 -19.07 12.07
N PRO A 345 20.58 -17.79 11.95
CA PRO A 345 21.15 -17.31 10.70
C PRO A 345 22.36 -18.18 10.36
N GLY A 346 22.25 -18.94 9.27
CA GLY A 346 23.32 -19.81 8.79
C GLY A 346 24.62 -19.02 8.63
N PRO A 347 25.80 -19.67 8.70
CA PRO A 347 27.10 -19.02 8.66
C PRO A 347 27.12 -18.01 7.51
N ALA A 348 27.26 -16.72 7.85
CA ALA A 348 26.87 -15.61 7.00
C ALA A 348 27.38 -15.83 5.57
N PRO A 349 26.48 -16.04 4.58
CA PRO A 349 26.89 -16.46 3.25
C PRO A 349 27.76 -15.36 2.64
N THR A 350 29.06 -15.62 2.58
CA THR A 350 30.06 -14.76 1.91
C THR A 350 29.92 -14.80 0.39
N GLU A 351 28.95 -15.55 -0.11
CA GLU A 351 28.53 -15.56 -1.50
C GLU A 351 27.98 -14.22 -1.95
N LYS A 352 28.25 -13.91 -3.21
CA LYS A 352 28.03 -12.60 -3.83
C LYS A 352 26.55 -12.44 -4.21
N ARG A 353 25.65 -12.39 -3.21
CA ARG A 353 24.22 -12.11 -3.46
C ARG A 353 24.08 -10.87 -4.34
N SER A 354 23.29 -10.96 -5.39
CA SER A 354 23.07 -9.83 -6.29
C SER A 354 22.31 -8.71 -5.57
N LEU A 355 22.46 -7.48 -6.03
CA LEU A 355 21.71 -6.36 -5.43
C LEU A 355 20.19 -6.60 -5.52
N SER A 356 19.75 -7.27 -6.58
CA SER A 356 18.37 -7.71 -6.81
C SER A 356 17.88 -8.81 -5.85
N GLU A 357 18.74 -9.70 -5.38
CA GLU A 357 18.37 -10.67 -4.32
C GLU A 357 18.21 -9.96 -2.97
N LEU A 358 19.22 -9.21 -2.55
CA LEU A 358 19.18 -8.44 -1.29
C LEU A 358 17.98 -7.47 -1.24
N THR A 359 17.60 -6.93 -2.40
CA THR A 359 16.38 -6.14 -2.61
C THR A 359 15.11 -6.94 -2.30
N LYS A 360 14.97 -8.14 -2.88
CA LYS A 360 13.79 -9.00 -2.70
C LYS A 360 13.67 -9.46 -1.25
N ASP A 361 14.81 -9.76 -0.62
CA ASP A 361 14.94 -10.15 0.79
C ASP A 361 14.63 -8.99 1.76
N LYS A 362 14.53 -7.74 1.27
CA LYS A 362 14.40 -6.50 2.06
C LYS A 362 15.57 -6.26 3.03
N ASP A 363 16.74 -6.85 2.77
CA ASP A 363 17.96 -6.61 3.55
C ASP A 363 18.62 -5.30 3.10
N PHE A 364 18.08 -4.19 3.59
CA PHE A 364 18.55 -2.85 3.24
C PHE A 364 19.96 -2.55 3.77
N GLU A 365 20.39 -3.22 4.84
CA GLU A 365 21.74 -3.08 5.38
C GLU A 365 22.76 -3.78 4.45
N ALA A 366 22.49 -5.00 4.00
CA ALA A 366 23.31 -5.68 3.01
C ALA A 366 23.28 -4.98 1.64
N CYS A 367 22.12 -4.48 1.18
CA CYS A 367 22.01 -3.63 -0.02
C CYS A 367 22.91 -2.38 0.10
N THR A 368 22.89 -1.71 1.25
CA THR A 368 23.73 -0.51 1.50
C THR A 368 25.21 -0.89 1.49
N LYS A 369 25.63 -1.96 2.19
CA LYS A 369 27.01 -2.47 2.17
C LYS A 369 27.46 -2.87 0.76
N ALA A 370 26.58 -3.48 -0.03
CA ALA A 370 26.85 -3.87 -1.42
C ALA A 370 26.99 -2.65 -2.35
N LEU A 371 26.17 -1.61 -2.18
CA LEU A 371 26.32 -0.33 -2.89
C LEU A 371 27.62 0.39 -2.48
N MET A 372 27.91 0.50 -1.18
CA MET A 372 29.17 1.07 -0.68
C MET A 372 30.38 0.38 -1.31
N LYS A 373 30.39 -0.97 -1.34
CA LYS A 373 31.45 -1.76 -1.96
C LYS A 373 31.54 -1.53 -3.48
N LYS A 374 30.43 -1.43 -4.21
CA LYS A 374 30.42 -1.17 -5.66
C LYS A 374 30.84 0.26 -6.01
N ALA A 375 30.45 1.25 -5.20
CA ALA A 375 30.81 2.65 -5.37
C ALA A 375 32.23 2.98 -4.87
N ASN A 376 32.91 2.04 -4.23
CA ASN A 376 34.19 2.22 -3.52
C ASN A 376 34.12 3.33 -2.46
N VAL A 377 33.07 3.28 -1.64
CA VAL A 377 32.70 4.28 -0.63
C VAL A 377 32.82 3.67 0.77
N SER A 378 33.49 4.36 1.68
CA SER A 378 33.77 3.84 3.05
C SER A 378 32.73 4.21 4.10
N ARG A 379 31.91 5.24 3.90
CA ARG A 379 30.87 5.68 4.85
C ARG A 379 29.49 5.70 4.17
N PRO A 380 28.39 5.26 4.83
CA PRO A 380 27.06 5.27 4.20
C PRO A 380 26.61 6.67 3.75
N LYS A 381 27.02 7.71 4.50
CA LYS A 381 26.72 9.11 4.19
C LYS A 381 27.25 9.57 2.83
N ASP A 382 28.35 8.99 2.36
CA ASP A 382 28.95 9.34 1.07
C ASP A 382 28.20 8.68 -0.11
N LEU A 383 27.23 7.79 0.14
CA LEU A 383 26.26 7.33 -0.87
C LEU A 383 25.14 8.35 -1.13
N LEU A 384 24.93 9.35 -0.27
CA LEU A 384 23.83 10.31 -0.42
C LEU A 384 23.82 11.03 -1.78
N PRO A 385 24.97 11.49 -2.35
CA PRO A 385 24.97 12.09 -3.69
C PRO A 385 24.53 11.12 -4.80
N LEU A 386 24.92 9.84 -4.69
CA LEU A 386 24.52 8.79 -5.65
C LEU A 386 23.02 8.50 -5.55
N LEU A 387 22.51 8.28 -4.33
CA LEU A 387 21.08 8.04 -4.09
C LEU A 387 20.23 9.24 -4.53
N ARG A 388 20.71 10.47 -4.26
CA ARG A 388 20.07 11.70 -4.73
C ARG A 388 20.02 11.78 -6.26
N GLY A 389 21.12 11.51 -6.96
CA GLY A 389 21.15 11.50 -8.42
C GLY A 389 20.23 10.42 -9.03
N MET A 390 20.11 9.25 -8.40
CA MET A 390 19.16 8.21 -8.81
C MET A 390 17.69 8.66 -8.62
N LEU A 391 17.39 9.31 -7.49
CA LEU A 391 16.06 9.88 -7.21
C LEU A 391 15.71 10.99 -8.20
N GLU A 392 16.65 11.89 -8.49
CA GLU A 392 16.48 12.96 -9.47
C GLU A 392 16.22 12.38 -10.88
N HIS A 393 16.96 11.34 -11.29
CA HIS A 393 16.72 10.68 -12.59
C HIS A 393 15.36 9.97 -12.67
N LEU A 394 14.93 9.27 -11.61
CA LEU A 394 13.61 8.62 -11.58
C LEU A 394 12.46 9.64 -11.55
N ALA A 395 12.64 10.76 -10.85
CA ALA A 395 11.71 11.88 -10.90
C ALA A 395 11.58 12.42 -12.33
N GLU A 396 12.70 12.62 -13.04
CA GLU A 396 12.68 13.06 -14.44
C GLU A 396 11.99 12.05 -15.36
N GLN A 397 12.19 10.73 -15.17
CA GLN A 397 11.46 9.70 -15.92
C GLN A 397 9.94 9.73 -15.65
N GLU A 398 9.51 9.81 -14.39
CA GLU A 398 8.08 9.92 -14.05
C GLU A 398 7.47 11.22 -14.57
N GLN A 399 8.23 12.31 -14.56
CA GLN A 399 7.83 13.59 -15.14
C GLN A 399 7.67 13.49 -16.65
N LEU A 400 8.59 12.84 -17.37
CA LEU A 400 8.48 12.63 -18.81
C LEU A 400 7.19 11.90 -19.16
N VAL A 401 6.95 10.72 -18.57
CA VAL A 401 5.71 9.92 -18.76
C VAL A 401 4.45 10.74 -18.43
N SER A 402 4.48 11.49 -17.32
CA SER A 402 3.37 12.37 -16.92
C SER A 402 3.17 13.57 -17.84
N SER A 403 4.24 14.04 -18.49
CA SER A 403 4.23 15.19 -19.40
C SER A 403 3.79 14.79 -20.80
N GLU A 404 4.18 13.61 -21.29
CA GLU A 404 3.73 13.04 -22.57
C GLU A 404 2.21 12.84 -22.55
N ALA A 405 1.70 12.16 -21.51
CA ALA A 405 0.26 11.96 -21.29
C ALA A 405 -0.56 13.26 -21.15
N LYS A 406 0.10 14.39 -20.82
CA LYS A 406 -0.51 15.73 -20.79
C LYS A 406 -0.33 16.49 -22.10
N GLN A 407 0.83 16.39 -22.76
CA GLN A 407 1.13 17.04 -24.03
C GLN A 407 0.22 16.55 -25.15
N GLU A 408 -0.13 15.26 -25.18
CA GLU A 408 -1.14 14.76 -26.14
C GLU A 408 -2.48 15.49 -26.00
N LYS A 409 -2.85 15.87 -24.76
CA LYS A 409 -4.08 16.63 -24.46
C LYS A 409 -3.90 18.15 -24.59
N SER A 410 -2.67 18.66 -24.61
CA SER A 410 -2.35 20.09 -24.58
C SER A 410 -1.53 20.62 -25.76
N LYS A 411 -1.43 19.87 -26.87
CA LYS A 411 -1.01 20.32 -28.22
C LYS A 411 -1.91 21.43 -28.84
N SER A 412 -2.55 22.24 -28.00
CA SER A 412 -3.17 23.50 -28.42
C SER A 412 -2.08 24.46 -28.92
N LYS A 413 -2.35 25.18 -30.02
CA LYS A 413 -1.39 26.06 -30.72
C LYS A 413 -1.05 27.36 -29.95
N VAL A 414 -1.31 27.39 -28.64
CA VAL A 414 -1.40 28.61 -27.83
C VAL A 414 -0.03 29.14 -27.43
N LEU A 415 0.93 28.29 -27.05
CA LEU A 415 2.29 28.73 -26.68
C LEU A 415 3.06 29.40 -27.84
N PRO A 416 3.12 28.83 -29.06
CA PRO A 416 3.74 29.52 -30.21
C PRO A 416 3.05 30.84 -30.58
N ALA A 417 1.73 30.94 -30.38
CA ALA A 417 0.98 32.17 -30.61
C ALA A 417 1.29 33.26 -29.57
N LEU A 418 1.50 32.90 -28.31
CA LEU A 418 1.90 33.81 -27.23
C LEU A 418 3.33 34.36 -27.43
N ALA A 419 4.29 33.51 -27.83
CA ALA A 419 5.65 33.96 -28.13
C ALA A 419 5.68 34.98 -29.28
N SER A 420 4.86 34.76 -30.32
CA SER A 420 4.67 35.70 -31.43
C SER A 420 4.06 37.06 -31.01
N LEU A 421 3.15 37.05 -30.02
CA LEU A 421 2.42 38.25 -29.60
C LEU A 421 3.15 39.11 -28.53
N TYR A 422 3.95 38.49 -27.66
CA TYR A 422 4.56 39.17 -26.50
C TYR A 422 6.10 39.19 -26.52
N GLY A 423 6.73 38.60 -27.52
CA GLY A 423 8.17 38.66 -27.73
C GLY A 423 9.01 37.82 -26.75
N ALA A 424 10.34 37.91 -26.91
CA ALA A 424 11.30 37.05 -26.23
C ALA A 424 11.29 37.19 -24.69
N GLU A 425 10.91 38.34 -24.14
CA GLU A 425 10.83 38.55 -22.69
C GLU A 425 9.71 37.71 -22.05
N ALA A 426 8.57 37.58 -22.73
CA ALA A 426 7.47 36.74 -22.26
C ALA A 426 7.81 35.24 -22.36
N GLU A 427 8.60 34.85 -23.35
CA GLU A 427 9.13 33.49 -23.49
C GLU A 427 10.13 33.15 -22.37
N ALA A 428 11.09 34.04 -22.08
CA ALA A 428 12.01 33.90 -20.96
C ALA A 428 11.31 33.89 -19.58
N ALA A 429 10.26 34.70 -19.41
CA ALA A 429 9.44 34.70 -18.19
C ALA A 429 8.64 33.38 -18.05
N ALA A 430 8.10 32.85 -19.15
CA ALA A 430 7.44 31.55 -19.18
C ALA A 430 8.42 30.42 -18.85
N GLU A 431 9.61 30.41 -19.45
CA GLU A 431 10.65 29.41 -19.20
C GLU A 431 11.09 29.42 -17.73
N LYS A 432 11.41 30.59 -17.16
CA LYS A 432 11.75 30.74 -15.74
C LYS A 432 10.63 30.23 -14.81
N LYS A 433 9.36 30.47 -15.16
CA LYS A 433 8.21 29.92 -14.43
C LYS A 433 8.14 28.39 -14.56
N THR A 434 8.49 27.80 -15.70
CA THR A 434 8.57 26.33 -15.82
C THR A 434 9.69 25.74 -14.99
N GLU A 435 10.88 26.36 -14.91
CA GLU A 435 11.98 25.85 -14.09
C GLU A 435 11.66 25.89 -12.58
N LEU A 436 11.08 26.98 -12.09
CA LEU A 436 10.56 27.04 -10.71
C LEU A 436 9.53 25.93 -10.46
N THR A 437 8.57 25.74 -11.36
CA THR A 437 7.56 24.68 -11.27
C THR A 437 8.19 23.27 -11.29
N LYS A 438 9.24 23.04 -12.09
CA LYS A 438 10.00 21.78 -12.12
C LYS A 438 10.75 21.55 -10.81
N ALA A 439 11.40 22.58 -10.25
CA ALA A 439 12.14 22.50 -8.99
C ALA A 439 11.20 22.17 -7.82
N GLU A 440 10.07 22.88 -7.70
CA GLU A 440 9.00 22.59 -6.74
C GLU A 440 8.46 21.16 -6.92
N TRP A 441 8.23 20.72 -8.16
CA TRP A 441 7.75 19.37 -8.45
C TRP A 441 8.76 18.29 -8.02
N ARG A 442 10.06 18.46 -8.34
CA ARG A 442 11.15 17.55 -7.91
C ARG A 442 11.24 17.47 -6.39
N TYR A 443 11.20 18.60 -5.70
CA TYR A 443 11.21 18.65 -4.22
C TYR A 443 10.00 17.92 -3.61
N ASN A 444 8.80 18.21 -4.10
CA ASN A 444 7.57 17.55 -3.67
C ASN A 444 7.57 16.03 -3.98
N TRP A 445 8.18 15.61 -5.09
CA TRP A 445 8.36 14.19 -5.42
C TRP A 445 9.33 13.50 -4.43
N GLN A 446 10.47 14.11 -4.13
CA GLN A 446 11.43 13.57 -3.15
C GLN A 446 10.81 13.43 -1.75
N LEU A 447 10.03 14.43 -1.30
CA LEU A 447 9.31 14.34 -0.03
C LEU A 447 8.25 13.24 -0.01
N ARG A 448 7.47 13.06 -1.08
CA ARG A 448 6.50 11.95 -1.21
C ARG A 448 7.20 10.59 -1.20
N MET A 449 8.38 10.47 -1.81
CA MET A 449 9.23 9.27 -1.72
C MET A 449 9.74 9.01 -0.29
N LEU A 450 9.82 10.03 0.57
CA LEU A 450 10.13 9.92 2.01
C LEU A 450 8.88 9.82 2.92
N PHE A 451 7.67 9.81 2.36
CA PHE A 451 6.44 9.81 3.13
C PHE A 451 6.10 8.42 3.72
N THR A 452 6.52 8.17 4.95
CA THR A 452 6.30 6.92 5.71
C THR A 452 5.08 7.01 6.63
N ALA A 453 4.68 5.91 7.30
CA ALA A 453 3.65 5.93 8.34
C ALA A 453 3.97 6.93 9.48
N LYS A 454 5.24 7.03 9.91
CA LYS A 454 5.69 8.05 10.88
C LYS A 454 5.52 9.48 10.34
N THR A 455 5.80 9.68 9.04
CA THR A 455 5.59 10.96 8.36
C THR A 455 4.11 11.31 8.26
N ALA A 456 3.25 10.31 8.01
CA ALA A 456 1.80 10.45 8.00
C ALA A 456 1.23 10.81 9.39
N LEU A 457 1.69 10.15 10.46
CA LEU A 457 1.33 10.48 11.85
C LEU A 457 1.74 11.90 12.23
N ALA A 458 2.94 12.35 11.83
CA ALA A 458 3.40 13.71 12.05
C ALA A 458 2.49 14.73 11.33
N MET A 459 2.20 14.49 10.04
CA MET A 459 1.30 15.33 9.24
C MET A 459 -0.11 15.37 9.81
N GLN A 460 -0.69 14.22 10.18
CA GLN A 460 -2.00 14.13 10.83
C GLN A 460 -2.01 14.87 12.18
N SER A 461 -0.90 14.87 12.92
CA SER A 461 -0.79 15.60 14.18
C SER A 461 -0.70 17.12 13.97
N GLU A 462 0.03 17.59 12.95
CA GLU A 462 0.01 19.02 12.57
C GLU A 462 -1.38 19.46 12.07
N ILE A 463 -2.08 18.62 11.29
CA ILE A 463 -3.44 18.90 10.80
C ILE A 463 -4.42 18.99 11.98
N LEU A 464 -4.38 18.04 12.92
CA LEU A 464 -5.25 18.07 14.11
C LEU A 464 -4.97 19.30 14.98
N ALA A 465 -3.69 19.64 15.18
CA ALA A 465 -3.31 20.83 15.93
C ALA A 465 -3.85 22.11 15.27
N ALA A 466 -3.75 22.24 13.95
CA ALA A 466 -4.31 23.38 13.21
C ALA A 466 -5.83 23.49 13.33
N TYR A 467 -6.57 22.37 13.33
CA TYR A 467 -8.02 22.38 13.58
C TYR A 467 -8.41 22.62 15.06
N GLN A 468 -7.44 22.57 15.98
CA GLN A 468 -7.63 22.94 17.38
C GLN A 468 -7.28 24.42 17.66
N GLU A 469 -6.53 25.10 16.77
CA GLU A 469 -6.19 26.52 16.89
C GLU A 469 -7.46 27.40 17.02
N PRO A 470 -7.50 28.39 17.94
CA PRO A 470 -8.68 29.24 18.13
C PRO A 470 -9.16 29.96 16.86
N ALA A 471 -8.23 30.35 15.97
CA ALA A 471 -8.55 30.99 14.70
C ALA A 471 -9.42 30.11 13.80
N PHE A 472 -9.18 28.79 13.76
CA PHE A 472 -10.03 27.86 13.02
C PHE A 472 -11.44 27.76 13.64
N GLN A 473 -11.54 27.85 14.97
CA GLN A 473 -12.84 27.79 15.66
C GLN A 473 -13.71 29.01 15.34
N VAL A 474 -13.12 30.21 15.31
CA VAL A 474 -13.81 31.44 14.88
C VAL A 474 -14.29 31.32 13.44
N ALA A 475 -13.45 30.83 12.52
CA ALA A 475 -13.84 30.64 11.12
C ALA A 475 -14.94 29.57 10.95
N CYS A 476 -14.97 28.51 11.77
CA CYS A 476 -16.10 27.58 11.83
C CYS A 476 -17.40 28.28 12.28
N GLU A 477 -17.33 29.15 13.29
CA GLU A 477 -18.49 29.91 13.79
C GLU A 477 -19.02 30.88 12.72
N GLU A 478 -18.14 31.58 11.99
CA GLU A 478 -18.51 32.42 10.85
C GLU A 478 -19.20 31.63 9.73
N VAL A 479 -18.67 30.44 9.37
CA VAL A 479 -19.31 29.56 8.38
C VAL A 479 -20.67 29.08 8.85
N ASN A 480 -20.83 28.65 10.10
CA ASN A 480 -22.15 28.27 10.66
C ASN A 480 -23.14 29.45 10.63
N ALA A 481 -22.72 30.66 11.05
CA ALA A 481 -23.56 31.86 10.99
C ALA A 481 -23.94 32.25 9.55
N SER A 482 -23.06 32.00 8.58
CA SER A 482 -23.36 32.18 7.16
C SER A 482 -24.46 31.23 6.66
N TRP A 483 -24.54 30.01 7.20
CA TRP A 483 -25.60 29.06 6.89
C TRP A 483 -26.92 29.46 7.54
N GLU A 484 -26.89 29.85 8.81
CA GLU A 484 -28.07 30.32 9.54
C GLU A 484 -28.70 31.57 8.88
N SER A 485 -27.88 32.54 8.47
CA SER A 485 -28.35 33.77 7.79
C SER A 485 -28.97 33.53 6.40
N ARG A 486 -28.55 32.47 5.70
CA ARG A 486 -29.14 32.05 4.41
C ARG A 486 -30.42 31.22 4.58
N GLY A 487 -30.74 30.82 5.81
CA GLY A 487 -31.87 29.94 6.15
C GLY A 487 -31.68 28.50 5.64
N SER A 488 -32.72 27.68 5.79
CA SER A 488 -32.73 26.22 5.51
C SER A 488 -32.59 25.83 4.03
N LYS A 489 -31.99 26.68 3.18
CA LYS A 489 -31.89 26.49 1.72
C LYS A 489 -30.54 25.98 1.22
N MET A 490 -29.47 25.98 2.04
CA MET A 490 -28.22 25.34 1.64
C MET A 490 -28.34 23.82 1.71
N SER A 491 -28.02 23.13 0.61
CA SER A 491 -27.97 21.67 0.59
C SER A 491 -26.82 21.14 1.46
N LEU A 492 -26.93 19.90 1.91
CA LEU A 492 -25.85 19.22 2.65
C LEU A 492 -24.54 19.24 1.85
N GLU A 493 -24.61 19.04 0.53
CA GLU A 493 -23.45 19.13 -0.37
C GLU A 493 -22.78 20.51 -0.32
N GLN A 494 -23.55 21.60 -0.37
CA GLN A 494 -23.02 22.96 -0.27
C GLN A 494 -22.41 23.26 1.11
N LYS A 495 -22.99 22.72 2.19
CA LYS A 495 -22.37 22.77 3.53
C LYS A 495 -21.03 22.04 3.53
N MET A 496 -20.98 20.82 3.01
CA MET A 496 -19.74 20.02 2.93
C MET A 496 -18.66 20.70 2.08
N GLN A 497 -19.01 21.26 0.91
CA GLN A 497 -18.07 22.06 0.10
C GLN A 497 -17.53 23.27 0.86
N SER A 498 -18.36 23.93 1.68
CA SER A 498 -17.94 25.05 2.53
C SER A 498 -16.96 24.61 3.63
N ILE A 499 -17.20 23.44 4.25
CA ILE A 499 -16.27 22.81 5.21
C ILE A 499 -14.93 22.48 4.54
N GLU A 500 -14.96 21.84 3.36
CA GLU A 500 -13.74 21.45 2.64
C GLU A 500 -12.91 22.67 2.25
N ALA A 501 -13.54 23.74 1.76
CA ALA A 501 -12.87 25.01 1.43
C ALA A 501 -12.20 25.63 2.66
N LEU A 502 -12.92 25.74 3.79
CA LEU A 502 -12.36 26.29 5.04
C LEU A 502 -11.19 25.45 5.57
N CYS A 503 -11.31 24.12 5.53
CA CYS A 503 -10.24 23.20 5.92
C CYS A 503 -9.00 23.35 5.01
N GLN A 504 -9.22 23.52 3.71
CA GLN A 504 -8.14 23.74 2.74
C GLN A 504 -7.40 25.05 3.05
N GLU A 505 -8.14 26.16 3.15
CA GLU A 505 -7.59 27.50 3.37
C GLU A 505 -6.84 27.61 4.70
N SER A 506 -7.47 27.19 5.80
CA SER A 506 -6.95 27.43 7.16
C SER A 506 -5.79 26.50 7.55
N ALA A 507 -5.80 25.24 7.09
CA ALA A 507 -4.86 24.23 7.55
C ALA A 507 -4.04 23.61 6.41
N LEU A 508 -4.71 23.03 5.40
CA LEU A 508 -4.03 22.18 4.42
C LEU A 508 -3.07 22.98 3.53
N ASN A 509 -3.40 24.22 3.16
CA ASN A 509 -2.53 25.11 2.39
C ASN A 509 -1.16 25.34 3.05
N ARG A 510 -1.12 25.44 4.39
CA ARG A 510 0.10 25.64 5.18
C ARG A 510 0.88 24.35 5.43
N ILE A 511 0.18 23.22 5.53
CA ILE A 511 0.75 21.95 6.02
C ILE A 511 1.18 21.04 4.87
N LEU A 512 0.34 20.84 3.85
CA LEU A 512 0.60 19.88 2.77
C LEU A 512 1.94 20.07 2.04
N PRO A 513 2.40 21.30 1.71
CA PRO A 513 3.68 21.51 1.05
C PRO A 513 4.89 21.02 1.87
N LYS A 514 4.80 21.04 3.22
CA LYS A 514 5.87 20.53 4.10
C LYS A 514 6.12 19.03 3.93
N TYR A 515 5.11 18.29 3.45
CA TYR A 515 5.14 16.83 3.28
C TYR A 515 5.17 16.39 1.80
N GLY A 516 5.36 17.35 0.88
CA GLY A 516 5.47 17.07 -0.55
C GLY A 516 4.15 17.01 -1.31
N PHE A 517 3.04 17.42 -0.68
CA PHE A 517 1.73 17.47 -1.31
C PHE A 517 1.39 18.91 -1.70
N ARG A 518 0.75 19.09 -2.86
CA ARG A 518 0.30 20.41 -3.32
C ARG A 518 -0.90 20.88 -2.49
N ALA A 519 -1.01 22.19 -2.31
CA ALA A 519 -2.10 22.86 -1.61
C ALA A 519 -3.42 22.93 -2.43
N ASP A 520 -3.60 22.05 -3.40
CA ASP A 520 -4.77 22.01 -4.29
C ASP A 520 -5.52 20.68 -4.19
N ALA A 521 -6.71 20.60 -4.79
CA ALA A 521 -7.54 19.39 -4.77
C ALA A 521 -6.79 18.14 -5.27
N SER A 522 -5.83 18.29 -6.20
CA SER A 522 -4.97 17.19 -6.67
C SER A 522 -3.99 16.73 -5.60
N GLY A 523 -3.32 17.64 -4.91
CA GLY A 523 -2.45 17.31 -3.79
C GLY A 523 -3.20 16.75 -2.57
N ILE A 524 -4.41 17.24 -2.29
CA ILE A 524 -5.32 16.66 -1.28
C ILE A 524 -5.70 15.21 -1.65
N ALA A 525 -6.04 14.94 -2.91
CA ALA A 525 -6.34 13.57 -3.37
C ALA A 525 -5.12 12.64 -3.24
N GLN A 526 -3.93 13.09 -3.64
CA GLN A 526 -2.68 12.33 -3.47
C GLN A 526 -2.33 12.08 -2.00
N MET A 527 -2.60 13.06 -1.12
CA MET A 527 -2.42 12.93 0.33
C MET A 527 -3.40 11.89 0.90
N LYS A 528 -4.69 11.99 0.56
CA LYS A 528 -5.73 11.01 0.95
C LYS A 528 -5.35 9.60 0.49
N GLU A 529 -4.83 9.42 -0.72
CA GLU A 529 -4.33 8.14 -1.22
C GLU A 529 -3.13 7.63 -0.42
N ALA A 530 -2.11 8.47 -0.21
CA ALA A 530 -0.89 8.10 0.50
C ALA A 530 -1.15 7.72 1.97
N VAL A 531 -1.98 8.49 2.67
CA VAL A 531 -2.45 8.16 4.03
C VAL A 531 -3.31 6.91 4.03
N GLY A 532 -4.21 6.76 3.05
CA GLY A 532 -5.11 5.61 2.91
C GLY A 532 -4.41 4.26 2.73
N ARG A 533 -3.16 4.25 2.23
CA ARG A 533 -2.29 3.06 2.25
C ARG A 533 -1.91 2.68 3.68
N PHE A 534 -1.39 3.64 4.44
CA PHE A 534 -0.98 3.41 5.84
C PHE A 534 -2.15 3.15 6.80
N THR A 535 -3.33 3.74 6.57
CA THR A 535 -4.55 3.47 7.37
C THR A 535 -4.94 1.98 7.39
N LYS A 536 -4.50 1.19 6.39
CA LYS A 536 -4.71 -0.27 6.32
C LYS A 536 -3.63 -1.08 7.07
N GLU A 537 -2.44 -0.52 7.22
CA GLU A 537 -1.24 -1.19 7.75
C GLU A 537 -0.95 -0.79 9.20
N ASP A 538 -1.28 0.44 9.60
CA ASP A 538 -0.95 1.07 10.87
C ASP A 538 -2.23 1.57 11.59
N PRO A 539 -2.60 0.97 12.74
CA PRO A 539 -3.79 1.35 13.48
C PRO A 539 -3.68 2.74 14.14
N GLU A 540 -2.48 3.27 14.39
CA GLU A 540 -2.32 4.62 14.93
C GLU A 540 -2.66 5.67 13.87
N VAL A 541 -2.25 5.46 12.61
CA VAL A 541 -2.62 6.32 11.46
C VAL A 541 -4.14 6.33 11.28
N ARG A 542 -4.78 5.17 11.41
CA ARG A 542 -6.25 5.06 11.38
C ARG A 542 -6.90 5.81 12.55
N ARG A 543 -6.39 5.64 13.78
CA ARG A 543 -6.90 6.35 14.97
C ARG A 543 -6.82 7.87 14.78
N LYS A 544 -5.65 8.38 14.38
CA LYS A 544 -5.46 9.82 14.13
C LYS A 544 -6.34 10.35 13.00
N GLN A 545 -6.61 9.56 11.96
CA GLN A 545 -7.55 9.94 10.90
C GLN A 545 -8.98 10.14 11.45
N MET A 546 -9.44 9.26 12.34
CA MET A 546 -10.76 9.37 12.96
C MET A 546 -10.83 10.55 13.93
N GLU A 547 -9.77 10.81 14.71
CA GLU A 547 -9.66 12.00 15.57
C GLU A 547 -9.78 13.31 14.77
N ILE A 548 -9.11 13.41 13.61
CA ILE A 548 -9.20 14.58 12.72
C ILE A 548 -10.64 14.78 12.22
N THR A 549 -11.27 13.72 11.69
CA THR A 549 -12.65 13.81 11.19
C THR A 549 -13.62 14.22 12.31
N SER A 550 -13.50 13.63 13.50
CA SER A 550 -14.32 13.98 14.66
C SER A 550 -14.13 15.44 15.11
N ALA A 551 -12.88 15.91 15.17
CA ALA A 551 -12.55 17.28 15.57
C ALA A 551 -13.16 18.33 14.63
N VAL A 552 -13.14 18.08 13.31
CA VAL A 552 -13.76 18.96 12.30
C VAL A 552 -15.28 18.88 12.40
N MET A 553 -15.87 17.69 12.32
CA MET A 553 -17.34 17.53 12.23
C MET A 553 -18.07 18.03 13.48
N LYS A 554 -17.46 17.92 14.68
CA LYS A 554 -18.02 18.45 15.93
C LYS A 554 -18.19 19.99 15.94
N LYS A 555 -17.56 20.72 15.00
CA LYS A 555 -17.64 22.18 14.89
C LYS A 555 -18.78 22.70 14.01
N PHE A 556 -19.50 21.83 13.29
CA PHE A 556 -20.51 22.26 12.31
C PHE A 556 -21.92 21.78 12.65
N LYS A 557 -22.91 22.66 12.43
CA LYS A 557 -24.34 22.37 12.54
C LYS A 557 -24.87 21.89 11.17
N LEU A 558 -24.58 20.62 10.85
CA LEU A 558 -25.02 19.99 9.60
C LEU A 558 -26.53 19.76 9.57
#